data_AF-A0A944C5W1-F1
#
_entry.id   AF-A0A944C5W1-F1
#
_cell.length_a   1.000
_cell.length_b   1.000
_cell.length_c   1.000
_cell.angle_alpha   90.00
_cell.angle_beta   90.00
_cell.angle_gamma   90.00
#
_symmetry.space_group_name_H-M   'P 1'
#
loop_
_entity.id
_entity.type
_entity.pdbx_description
1 polymer ?
#
loop_
_entity_poly.entity_id
_entity_poly.type
_entity_poly.pdbx_seq_one_letter_code
_entity_poly.pdbx_strand_id
1 'polypeptide(L)'
;LALPSDRAGFYAGSVFAAAGFAVFFGGGWMEALVAGVFALLVAFMQRRWGNVAPNLIIFNLVCSLAVGLVICAVSWALPDLRVDKVFIGEVMLLIPGIAMTNAIRDMLMGDTIAGVMRFVETLLWAAGLACGFMAALLLTGVSAAVGPGLPSDMGGMALQTAMAFVGSLGFAMIFHLRRGWLAVASLGGMLSWVVYLGVSVGAGVEGIFLPTLVASAFAALYAELCARAVKAPSLLFVIPAVVPLIPGAALYYTMSFAVVADWATCGTYGLRTLWFALGIAAGMCITWAVEATWRRSRLLRVG
;
A
#
# COMPACT_ATOMS: atom_id res chain seq x y z
N LEU A 1 4.65 12.31 14.72
CA LEU A 1 3.54 12.51 13.75
C LEU A 1 2.43 13.27 14.47
N ALA A 2 2.02 14.46 14.00
CA ALA A 2 0.83 15.11 14.57
C ALA A 2 -0.40 14.27 14.20
N LEU A 3 -0.87 13.43 15.14
CA LEU A 3 -1.97 12.51 14.90
C LEU A 3 -3.28 13.29 14.77
N PRO A 4 -4.15 12.95 13.80
CA PRO A 4 -5.30 13.80 13.45
C PRO A 4 -6.36 13.92 14.55
N SER A 5 -7.14 15.01 14.49
CA SER A 5 -8.22 15.34 15.45
C SER A 5 -9.49 14.50 15.29
N ASP A 6 -9.83 14.08 14.08
CA ASP A 6 -10.97 13.17 13.84
C ASP A 6 -10.59 11.74 14.22
N ARG A 7 -11.09 11.30 15.37
CA ARG A 7 -10.76 9.99 15.93
C ARG A 7 -11.44 8.86 15.19
N ALA A 8 -12.72 9.02 14.88
CA ALA A 8 -13.54 7.96 14.31
C ALA A 8 -13.14 7.66 12.87
N GLY A 9 -12.89 8.69 12.05
CA GLY A 9 -12.48 8.51 10.65
C GLY A 9 -11.16 7.75 10.52
N PHE A 10 -10.18 8.04 11.38
CA PHE A 10 -8.90 7.34 11.39
C PHE A 10 -9.03 5.85 11.72
N TYR A 11 -9.72 5.51 12.82
CA TYR A 11 -9.91 4.10 13.21
C TYR A 11 -10.71 3.32 12.16
N ALA A 12 -11.81 3.90 11.66
CA ALA A 12 -12.59 3.27 10.59
C ALA A 12 -11.72 3.07 9.33
N GLY A 13 -10.96 4.09 8.95
CA GLY A 13 -9.99 4.04 7.86
C GLY A 13 -8.99 2.90 7.99
N SER A 14 -8.39 2.73 9.17
CA SER A 14 -7.45 1.64 9.45
C SER A 14 -8.09 0.26 9.27
N VAL A 15 -9.32 0.07 9.77
CA VAL A 15 -10.06 -1.21 9.62
C VAL A 15 -10.31 -1.52 8.15
N PHE A 16 -10.87 -0.58 7.39
CA PHE A 16 -11.19 -0.81 5.98
C PHE A 16 -9.93 -1.03 5.13
N ALA A 17 -8.83 -0.33 5.44
CA ALA A 17 -7.55 -0.52 4.77
C ALA A 17 -7.01 -1.93 5.01
N ALA A 18 -6.82 -2.33 6.27
CA ALA A 18 -6.23 -3.63 6.60
C ALA A 18 -7.12 -4.81 6.17
N ALA A 19 -8.42 -4.75 6.47
CA ALA A 19 -9.36 -5.80 6.10
C ALA A 19 -9.51 -5.94 4.57
N GLY A 20 -9.63 -4.80 3.87
CA GLY A 20 -9.72 -4.77 2.41
C GLY A 20 -8.47 -5.37 1.77
N PHE A 21 -7.27 -4.96 2.20
CA PHE A 21 -6.04 -5.48 1.62
C PHE A 21 -5.76 -6.95 2.00
N ALA A 22 -6.17 -7.40 3.18
CA ALA A 22 -6.06 -8.82 3.53
C ALA A 22 -6.82 -9.71 2.51
N VAL A 23 -8.06 -9.35 2.18
CA VAL A 23 -8.86 -10.09 1.17
C VAL A 23 -8.34 -9.87 -0.24
N PHE A 24 -7.93 -8.65 -0.58
CA PHE A 24 -7.32 -8.32 -1.86
C PHE A 24 -6.13 -9.23 -2.19
N PHE A 25 -5.27 -9.54 -1.22
CA PHE A 25 -4.12 -10.44 -1.42
C PHE A 25 -4.44 -11.93 -1.32
N GLY A 26 -5.73 -12.29 -1.41
CA GLY A 26 -6.21 -13.67 -1.39
C GLY A 26 -6.63 -14.18 -0.01
N GLY A 27 -6.72 -13.31 0.99
CA GLY A 27 -7.36 -13.60 2.28
C GLY A 27 -8.87 -13.84 2.13
N GLY A 28 -9.48 -14.44 3.14
CA GLY A 28 -10.89 -14.69 3.26
C GLY A 28 -11.50 -13.72 4.26
N TRP A 29 -12.79 -13.87 4.52
CA TRP A 29 -13.50 -12.98 5.43
C TRP A 29 -13.02 -13.09 6.88
N MET A 30 -12.50 -14.25 7.28
CA MET A 30 -11.90 -14.43 8.60
C MET A 30 -10.61 -13.61 8.72
N GLU A 31 -9.71 -13.68 7.72
CA GLU A 31 -8.50 -12.87 7.71
C GLU A 31 -8.83 -11.36 7.65
N ALA A 32 -9.89 -10.98 6.94
CA ALA A 32 -10.37 -9.61 6.90
C ALA A 32 -10.78 -9.10 8.29
N LEU A 33 -11.57 -9.91 9.03
CA LEU A 33 -12.05 -9.55 10.36
C LEU A 33 -10.88 -9.44 11.34
N VAL A 34 -9.97 -10.42 11.31
CA VAL A 34 -8.79 -10.45 12.17
C VAL A 34 -7.88 -9.25 11.87
N ALA A 35 -7.55 -8.99 10.60
CA ALA A 35 -6.79 -7.81 10.20
C ALA A 35 -7.50 -6.50 10.57
N GLY A 36 -8.83 -6.42 10.47
CA GLY A 36 -9.58 -5.26 10.91
C GLY A 36 -9.45 -5.00 12.41
N VAL A 37 -9.51 -6.04 13.24
CA VAL A 37 -9.35 -5.92 14.70
C VAL A 37 -7.92 -5.51 15.07
N PHE A 38 -6.91 -6.11 14.44
CA PHE A 38 -5.51 -5.76 14.69
C PHE A 38 -5.16 -4.36 14.16
N ALA A 39 -5.80 -3.88 13.10
CA ALA A 39 -5.69 -2.51 12.65
C ALA A 39 -6.17 -1.48 13.71
N LEU A 40 -7.19 -1.82 14.52
CA LEU A 40 -7.59 -0.97 15.65
C LEU A 40 -6.51 -0.92 16.72
N LEU A 41 -5.86 -2.06 17.02
CA LEU A 41 -4.73 -2.13 17.95
C LEU A 41 -3.55 -1.30 17.44
N VAL A 42 -3.19 -1.45 16.16
CA VAL A 42 -2.15 -0.64 15.50
C VAL A 42 -2.49 0.84 15.57
N ALA A 43 -3.71 1.24 15.19
CA ALA A 43 -4.16 2.62 15.23
C ALA A 43 -4.13 3.20 16.66
N PHE A 44 -4.46 2.40 17.66
CA PHE A 44 -4.36 2.77 19.07
C PHE A 44 -2.89 2.95 19.51
N MET A 45 -2.00 2.02 19.15
CA MET A 45 -0.57 2.12 19.43
C MET A 45 0.07 3.33 18.74
N GLN A 46 -0.27 3.58 17.48
CA GLN A 46 0.16 4.77 16.74
C GLN A 46 -0.22 6.05 17.48
N ARG A 47 -1.45 6.13 18.00
CA ARG A 47 -1.89 7.30 18.74
C ARG A 47 -1.21 7.49 20.09
N ARG A 48 -1.09 6.41 20.86
CA ARG A 48 -0.60 6.49 22.25
C ARG A 48 0.92 6.57 22.32
N TRP A 49 1.60 5.87 21.42
CA TRP A 49 3.04 5.61 21.46
C TRP A 49 3.81 6.24 20.29
N GLY A 50 3.13 6.67 19.21
CA GLY A 50 3.79 7.30 18.07
C GLY A 50 4.51 8.62 18.38
N ASN A 51 4.16 9.28 19.49
CA ASN A 51 4.83 10.49 19.98
C ASN A 51 5.89 10.22 21.07
N VAL A 52 5.96 9.00 21.58
CA VAL A 52 6.92 8.58 22.62
C VAL A 52 8.10 7.83 21.99
N ALA A 53 7.88 7.15 20.86
CA ALA A 53 8.93 6.45 20.15
C ALA A 53 10.00 7.43 19.62
N PRO A 54 11.31 7.09 19.74
CA PRO A 54 12.38 7.98 19.31
C PRO A 54 12.36 8.27 17.80
N ASN A 55 11.94 7.30 16.99
CA ASN A 55 11.76 7.43 15.55
C ASN A 55 10.74 6.40 15.04
N LEU A 56 10.31 6.55 13.77
CA LEU A 56 9.30 5.68 13.17
C LEU A 56 9.80 4.24 12.94
N ILE A 57 11.11 4.03 12.77
CA ILE A 57 11.70 2.69 12.61
C ILE A 57 11.48 1.87 13.88
N ILE A 58 11.84 2.41 15.04
CA ILE A 58 11.68 1.75 16.34
C ILE A 58 10.19 1.54 16.64
N PHE A 59 9.35 2.54 16.35
CA PHE A 59 7.90 2.39 16.48
C PHE A 59 7.39 1.22 15.63
N ASN A 60 7.72 1.18 14.33
CA ASN A 60 7.28 0.13 13.43
C ASN A 60 7.78 -1.25 13.88
N LEU A 61 9.05 -1.36 14.27
CA LEU A 61 9.66 -2.60 14.76
C LEU A 61 8.94 -3.15 15.99
N VAL A 62 8.74 -2.32 17.01
CA VAL A 62 8.12 -2.74 18.28
C VAL A 62 6.62 -2.99 18.09
N CYS A 63 5.94 -2.14 17.32
CA CYS A 63 4.52 -2.28 17.04
C CYS A 63 4.24 -3.56 16.25
N SER A 64 4.98 -3.84 15.18
CA SER A 64 4.77 -5.07 14.39
C SER A 64 5.20 -6.33 15.11
N LEU A 65 6.23 -6.27 15.98
CA LEU A 65 6.57 -7.39 16.85
C LEU A 65 5.42 -7.70 17.82
N ALA A 66 4.91 -6.69 18.54
CA ALA A 66 3.82 -6.88 19.49
C ALA A 66 2.54 -7.39 18.81
N VAL A 67 2.13 -6.75 17.71
CA VAL A 67 0.94 -7.15 16.94
C VAL A 67 1.15 -8.53 16.32
N GLY A 68 2.34 -8.81 15.78
CA GLY A 68 2.71 -10.10 15.22
C GLY A 68 2.62 -11.24 16.22
N LEU A 69 3.12 -11.05 17.45
CA LEU A 69 3.03 -12.06 18.51
C LEU A 69 1.58 -12.39 18.88
N VAL A 70 0.72 -11.37 18.93
CA VAL A 70 -0.70 -11.57 19.26
C VAL A 70 -1.44 -12.26 18.10
N ILE A 71 -1.16 -11.90 16.85
CA ILE A 71 -1.72 -12.59 15.68
C ILE A 71 -1.30 -14.07 15.68
N CYS A 72 -0.02 -14.36 15.95
CA CYS A 72 0.48 -15.73 16.04
C CYS A 72 -0.20 -16.51 17.18
N ALA A 73 -0.39 -15.88 18.34
CA ALA A 73 -1.14 -16.50 19.45
C ALA A 73 -2.61 -16.78 19.07
N VAL A 74 -3.27 -15.89 18.32
CA VAL A 74 -4.63 -16.12 17.80
C VAL A 74 -4.66 -17.27 16.79
N SER A 75 -3.60 -17.45 16.00
CA SER A 75 -3.53 -18.57 15.04
C SER A 75 -3.54 -19.95 15.72
N TRP A 76 -3.10 -20.05 16.98
CA TRP A 76 -3.23 -21.28 17.75
C TRP A 76 -4.69 -21.59 18.13
N ALA A 77 -5.53 -20.56 18.27
CA ALA A 77 -6.96 -20.73 18.54
C ALA A 77 -7.79 -20.91 17.25
N LEU A 78 -7.30 -20.41 16.12
CA LEU A 78 -7.95 -20.49 14.81
C LEU A 78 -6.98 -21.16 13.80
N PRO A 79 -6.94 -22.50 13.72
CA PRO A 79 -5.96 -23.22 12.89
C PRO A 79 -6.08 -22.93 11.39
N ASP A 80 -7.28 -22.56 10.92
CA ASP A 80 -7.54 -22.20 9.53
C ASP A 80 -7.08 -20.76 9.17
N LEU A 81 -6.55 -20.01 10.14
CA LEU A 81 -6.16 -18.62 9.95
C LEU A 81 -4.87 -18.50 9.14
N ARG A 82 -4.97 -17.89 7.96
CA ARG A 82 -3.80 -17.58 7.14
C ARG A 82 -3.10 -16.31 7.62
N VAL A 83 -2.10 -16.52 8.48
CA VAL A 83 -1.32 -15.46 9.13
C VAL A 83 -0.64 -14.54 8.11
N ASP A 84 -0.17 -15.08 6.99
CA ASP A 84 0.45 -14.29 5.90
C ASP A 84 -0.48 -13.21 5.37
N LYS A 85 -1.76 -13.52 5.16
CA LYS A 85 -2.74 -12.55 4.62
C LYS A 85 -3.10 -11.47 5.62
N VAL A 86 -3.20 -11.81 6.91
CA VAL A 86 -3.39 -10.84 7.99
C VAL A 86 -2.20 -9.89 8.06
N PHE A 87 -0.97 -10.43 8.04
CA PHE A 87 0.25 -9.63 8.03
C PHE A 87 0.33 -8.71 6.82
N ILE A 88 -0.02 -9.18 5.62
CA ILE A 88 -0.05 -8.32 4.43
C ILE A 88 -1.04 -7.15 4.60
N GLY A 89 -2.21 -7.38 5.20
CA GLY A 89 -3.18 -6.32 5.53
C GLY A 89 -2.59 -5.24 6.46
N GLU A 90 -1.92 -5.66 7.54
CA GLU A 90 -1.24 -4.76 8.47
C GLU A 90 -0.03 -4.06 7.85
N VAL A 91 0.74 -4.78 7.04
CA VAL A 91 1.87 -4.24 6.29
C VAL A 91 1.39 -3.14 5.35
N MET A 92 0.28 -3.34 4.64
CA MET A 92 -0.28 -2.29 3.80
C MET A 92 -0.68 -1.06 4.62
N LEU A 93 -1.31 -1.23 5.77
CA LEU A 93 -1.69 -0.13 6.66
C LEU A 93 -0.47 0.67 7.18
N LEU A 94 0.62 -0.03 7.51
CA LEU A 94 1.82 0.56 8.11
C LEU A 94 2.88 0.99 7.11
N ILE A 95 2.81 0.53 5.86
CA ILE A 95 3.70 0.98 4.81
C ILE A 95 3.49 2.49 4.62
N PRO A 96 4.58 3.26 4.56
CA PRO A 96 4.52 4.71 4.45
C PRO A 96 4.15 5.16 3.03
N GLY A 97 2.93 4.84 2.59
CA GLY A 97 2.42 5.11 1.25
C GLY A 97 2.53 6.59 0.87
N ILE A 98 2.20 7.51 1.81
CA ILE A 98 2.35 8.96 1.59
C ILE A 98 3.82 9.34 1.37
N ALA A 99 4.73 8.83 2.19
CA ALA A 99 6.12 9.25 2.11
C ALA A 99 6.77 8.68 0.84
N MET A 100 6.37 7.48 0.39
CA MET A 100 6.82 6.90 -0.87
C MET A 100 6.28 7.68 -2.07
N THR A 101 5.01 8.09 -2.06
CA THR A 101 4.44 8.95 -3.12
C THR A 101 5.04 10.35 -3.12
N ASN A 102 5.27 10.95 -1.95
CA ASN A 102 5.96 12.24 -1.84
C ASN A 102 7.42 12.17 -2.28
N ALA A 103 8.13 11.08 -1.97
CA ALA A 103 9.48 10.85 -2.44
C ALA A 103 9.53 10.84 -3.98
N ILE A 104 8.62 10.12 -4.62
CA ILE A 104 8.48 10.10 -6.09
C ILE A 104 8.17 11.50 -6.60
N ARG A 105 7.19 12.19 -6.01
CA ARG A 105 6.83 13.56 -6.41
C ARG A 105 8.01 14.53 -6.31
N ASP A 106 8.74 14.53 -5.21
CA ASP A 106 9.88 15.43 -4.96
C ASP A 106 11.00 15.14 -5.97
N MET A 107 11.30 13.86 -6.26
CA MET A 107 12.24 13.48 -7.31
C MET A 107 11.84 14.04 -8.68
N LEU A 108 10.54 14.04 -8.97
CA LEU A 108 10.03 14.53 -10.24
C LEU A 108 10.03 16.05 -10.34
N MET A 109 9.68 16.75 -9.26
CA MET A 109 9.65 18.21 -9.17
C MET A 109 11.04 18.87 -9.31
N GLY A 110 12.12 18.09 -9.44
CA GLY A 110 13.50 18.56 -9.52
C GLY A 110 14.22 18.53 -8.18
N ASP A 111 13.51 18.22 -7.09
CA ASP A 111 14.07 18.05 -5.73
C ASP A 111 14.56 16.61 -5.53
N THR A 112 15.47 16.16 -6.40
CA THR A 112 15.95 14.77 -6.47
C THR A 112 16.60 14.29 -5.18
N ILE A 113 17.41 15.13 -4.53
CA ILE A 113 18.06 14.78 -3.26
C ILE A 113 17.00 14.53 -2.18
N ALA A 114 16.04 15.44 -2.02
CA ALA A 114 14.98 15.30 -1.03
C ALA A 114 14.11 14.07 -1.31
N GLY A 115 13.77 13.85 -2.57
CA GLY A 115 13.00 12.69 -2.99
C GLY A 115 13.72 11.36 -2.78
N VAL A 116 15.01 11.25 -3.11
CA VAL A 116 15.82 10.05 -2.85
C VAL A 116 15.96 9.81 -1.34
N MET A 117 16.23 10.86 -0.55
CA MET A 117 16.34 10.73 0.91
C MET A 117 15.04 10.22 1.54
N ARG A 118 13.88 10.76 1.15
CA ARG A 118 12.57 10.25 1.60
C ARG A 118 12.33 8.82 1.14
N PHE A 119 12.74 8.46 -0.07
CA PHE A 119 12.60 7.10 -0.58
C PHE A 119 13.39 6.11 0.27
N VAL A 120 14.68 6.39 0.52
CA VAL A 120 15.53 5.58 1.40
C VAL A 120 14.94 5.51 2.81
N GLU A 121 14.47 6.63 3.36
CA GLU A 121 13.80 6.67 4.66
C GLU A 121 12.58 5.73 4.71
N THR A 122 11.73 5.74 3.66
CA THR A 122 10.58 4.83 3.60
C THR A 122 10.96 3.35 3.53
N LEU A 123 12.06 3.02 2.84
CA LEU A 123 12.57 1.65 2.81
C LEU A 123 13.07 1.20 4.19
N LEU A 124 13.75 2.09 4.93
CA LEU A 124 14.19 1.79 6.31
C LEU A 124 13.00 1.59 7.26
N TRP A 125 11.92 2.36 7.10
CA TRP A 125 10.69 2.18 7.87
C TRP A 125 10.01 0.84 7.57
N ALA A 126 9.97 0.43 6.29
CA ALA A 126 9.46 -0.87 5.87
C ALA A 126 10.35 -2.03 6.36
N ALA A 127 11.68 -1.84 6.38
CA ALA A 127 12.64 -2.78 6.94
C ALA A 127 12.36 -3.05 8.43
N GLY A 128 12.26 -2.00 9.24
CA GLY A 128 11.93 -2.12 10.66
C GLY A 128 10.59 -2.82 10.89
N LEU A 129 9.58 -2.47 10.09
CA LEU A 129 8.26 -3.09 10.16
C LEU A 129 8.33 -4.61 9.97
N ALA A 130 8.99 -5.10 8.92
CA ALA A 130 9.00 -6.53 8.70
C ALA A 130 9.98 -7.28 9.60
N CYS A 131 11.08 -6.66 10.06
CA CYS A 131 11.90 -7.24 11.11
C CYS A 131 11.06 -7.59 12.35
N GLY A 132 10.08 -6.75 12.72
CA GLY A 132 9.21 -7.02 13.87
C GLY A 132 8.24 -8.17 13.63
N PHE A 133 7.51 -8.19 12.49
CA PHE A 133 6.65 -9.34 12.14
C PHE A 133 7.44 -10.64 12.04
N MET A 134 8.66 -10.54 11.53
CA MET A 134 9.49 -11.71 11.35
C MET A 134 10.05 -12.26 12.65
N ALA A 135 10.50 -11.38 13.55
CA ALA A 135 10.86 -11.78 14.90
C ALA A 135 9.68 -12.46 15.62
N ALA A 136 8.43 -12.02 15.38
CA ALA A 136 7.25 -12.70 15.93
C ALA A 136 7.09 -14.14 15.40
N LEU A 137 7.25 -14.37 14.10
CA LEU A 137 7.21 -15.72 13.51
C LEU A 137 8.30 -16.62 14.09
N LEU A 138 9.53 -16.11 14.17
CA LEU A 138 10.67 -16.84 14.74
C LEU A 138 10.46 -17.23 16.21
N LEU A 139 9.91 -16.31 17.03
CA LEU A 139 9.68 -16.54 18.46
C LEU A 139 8.52 -17.51 18.72
N THR A 140 7.51 -17.53 17.87
CA THR A 140 6.33 -18.39 18.04
C THR A 140 6.43 -19.72 17.31
N GLY A 141 7.39 -19.86 16.38
CA GLY A 141 7.53 -21.05 15.53
C GLY A 141 6.37 -21.24 14.55
N VAL A 142 5.50 -20.24 14.38
CA VAL A 142 4.39 -20.28 13.43
C VAL A 142 4.95 -20.11 12.02
N SER A 143 4.84 -21.15 11.21
CA SER A 143 5.11 -21.04 9.78
C SER A 143 3.97 -20.31 9.12
N ALA A 144 4.21 -19.07 8.69
CA ALA A 144 3.31 -18.40 7.75
C ALA A 144 3.43 -19.12 6.41
N ALA A 145 2.53 -20.06 6.14
CA ALA A 145 2.43 -20.68 4.83
C ALA A 145 2.32 -19.56 3.79
N VAL A 146 3.20 -19.59 2.79
CA VAL A 146 3.16 -18.64 1.69
C VAL A 146 1.89 -18.98 0.92
N GLY A 147 0.85 -18.19 1.12
CA GLY A 147 -0.43 -18.43 0.50
C GLY A 147 -0.30 -18.46 -1.02
N PRO A 148 -1.26 -19.12 -1.71
CA PRO A 148 -1.27 -19.13 -3.17
C PRO A 148 -1.16 -17.71 -3.71
N GLY A 149 -0.60 -17.60 -4.92
CA GLY A 149 -0.58 -16.35 -5.67
C GLY A 149 -1.97 -15.72 -5.75
N LEU A 150 -2.02 -14.43 -6.12
CA LEU A 150 -3.28 -13.71 -6.26
C LEU A 150 -4.32 -14.55 -7.04
N PRO A 151 -5.58 -14.65 -6.57
CA PRO A 151 -6.63 -15.39 -7.25
C PRO A 151 -6.68 -15.01 -8.73
N SER A 152 -6.54 -16.00 -9.62
CA SER A 152 -6.51 -15.81 -11.07
C SER A 152 -7.83 -16.16 -11.75
N ASP A 153 -8.80 -16.67 -10.99
CA ASP A 153 -10.16 -16.91 -11.44
C ASP A 153 -10.95 -15.60 -11.58
N MET A 154 -11.96 -15.60 -12.45
CA MET A 154 -12.75 -14.40 -12.72
C MET A 154 -13.48 -13.87 -11.47
N GLY A 155 -13.89 -14.77 -10.56
CA GLY A 155 -14.48 -14.40 -9.28
C GLY A 155 -13.47 -13.73 -8.35
N GLY A 156 -12.27 -14.30 -8.23
CA GLY A 156 -11.15 -13.76 -7.48
C GLY A 156 -10.69 -12.39 -7.97
N MET A 157 -10.67 -12.15 -9.29
CA MET A 157 -10.35 -10.84 -9.87
C MET A 157 -11.41 -9.79 -9.55
N ALA A 158 -12.70 -10.15 -9.63
CA ALA A 158 -13.79 -9.26 -9.25
C ALA A 158 -13.78 -8.92 -7.76
N LEU A 159 -13.43 -9.90 -6.92
CA LEU A 159 -13.25 -9.67 -5.48
C LEU A 159 -12.06 -8.74 -5.23
N GLN A 160 -10.95 -8.91 -5.94
CA GLN A 160 -9.78 -8.03 -5.83
C GLN A 160 -10.13 -6.59 -6.21
N THR A 161 -10.83 -6.34 -7.32
CA THR A 161 -11.22 -4.97 -7.70
C THR A 161 -12.17 -4.34 -6.67
N ALA A 162 -13.13 -5.10 -6.15
CA ALA A 162 -14.01 -4.65 -5.07
C ALA A 162 -13.23 -4.33 -3.78
N MET A 163 -12.26 -5.16 -3.41
CA MET A 163 -11.43 -4.94 -2.22
C MET A 163 -10.40 -3.83 -2.42
N ALA A 164 -9.95 -3.57 -3.65
CA ALA A 164 -9.16 -2.38 -3.98
C ALA A 164 -9.93 -1.10 -3.68
N PHE A 165 -11.24 -1.06 -3.98
CA PHE A 165 -12.11 0.05 -3.60
C PHE A 165 -12.17 0.21 -2.07
N VAL A 166 -12.43 -0.89 -1.34
CA VAL A 166 -12.55 -0.87 0.14
C VAL A 166 -11.24 -0.45 0.80
N GLY A 167 -10.11 -1.00 0.36
CA GLY A 167 -8.79 -0.63 0.86
C GLY A 167 -8.46 0.84 0.58
N SER A 168 -8.77 1.31 -0.63
CA SER A 168 -8.56 2.72 -1.02
C SER A 168 -9.49 3.68 -0.28
N LEU A 169 -10.71 3.25 0.06
CA LEU A 169 -11.62 3.97 0.97
C LEU A 169 -11.02 4.11 2.36
N GLY A 170 -10.43 3.05 2.89
CA GLY A 170 -9.69 3.07 4.14
C GLY A 170 -8.61 4.17 4.15
N PHE A 171 -7.75 4.18 3.13
CA PHE A 171 -6.72 5.22 2.98
C PHE A 171 -7.28 6.63 2.77
N ALA A 172 -8.35 6.80 1.99
CA ALA A 172 -9.00 8.09 1.82
C ALA A 172 -9.52 8.66 3.16
N MET A 173 -9.99 7.80 4.08
CA MET A 173 -10.40 8.20 5.44
C MET A 173 -9.20 8.48 6.35
N ILE A 174 -8.14 7.68 6.29
CA ILE A 174 -6.88 7.91 7.04
C ILE A 174 -6.28 9.28 6.67
N PHE A 175 -6.38 9.69 5.40
CA PHE A 175 -5.91 10.99 4.93
C PHE A 175 -6.94 12.12 5.05
N HIS A 176 -8.05 11.88 5.75
CA HIS A 176 -9.09 12.88 6.05
C HIS A 176 -9.61 13.63 4.83
N LEU A 177 -9.83 12.93 3.72
CA LEU A 177 -10.53 13.51 2.58
C LEU A 177 -11.95 13.93 3.00
N ARG A 178 -12.44 15.04 2.43
CA ARG A 178 -13.83 15.48 2.67
C ARG A 178 -14.80 14.35 2.29
N ARG A 179 -15.87 14.17 3.06
CA ARG A 179 -16.83 13.07 2.89
C ARG A 179 -17.36 12.92 1.46
N GLY A 180 -17.57 14.04 0.75
CA GLY A 180 -18.01 14.03 -0.66
C GLY A 180 -16.97 13.54 -1.67
N TRP A 181 -15.70 13.43 -1.29
CA TRP A 181 -14.59 13.02 -2.15
C TRP A 181 -14.16 11.57 -1.93
N LEU A 182 -14.59 10.96 -0.81
CA LEU A 182 -14.20 9.60 -0.44
C LEU A 182 -14.50 8.60 -1.55
N ALA A 183 -15.74 8.59 -2.05
CA ALA A 183 -16.14 7.67 -3.12
C ALA A 183 -15.31 7.88 -4.39
N VAL A 184 -15.10 9.13 -4.82
CA VAL A 184 -14.31 9.46 -6.01
C VAL A 184 -12.85 9.03 -5.83
N ALA A 185 -12.25 9.29 -4.66
CA ALA A 185 -10.88 8.86 -4.40
C ALA A 185 -10.73 7.33 -4.39
N SER A 186 -11.68 6.61 -3.79
CA SER A 186 -11.70 5.14 -3.75
C SER A 186 -11.93 4.50 -5.11
N LEU A 187 -12.75 5.13 -5.98
CA LEU A 187 -12.93 4.69 -7.35
C LEU A 187 -11.60 4.71 -8.12
N GLY A 188 -10.72 5.67 -7.83
CA GLY A 188 -9.37 5.70 -8.41
C GLY A 188 -8.59 4.41 -8.20
N GLY A 189 -8.64 3.83 -7.00
CA GLY A 189 -7.92 2.61 -6.66
C GLY A 189 -8.54 1.36 -7.29
N MET A 190 -9.87 1.33 -7.38
CA MET A 190 -10.58 0.28 -8.11
C MET A 190 -10.23 0.31 -9.60
N LEU A 191 -10.31 1.49 -10.23
CA LEU A 191 -10.06 1.66 -11.65
C LEU A 191 -8.60 1.41 -12.02
N SER A 192 -7.64 1.86 -11.20
CA SER A 192 -6.23 1.57 -11.44
C SER A 192 -5.94 0.07 -11.38
N TRP A 193 -6.57 -0.67 -10.45
CA TRP A 193 -6.45 -2.12 -10.41
C TRP A 193 -7.12 -2.82 -11.61
N VAL A 194 -8.27 -2.32 -12.07
CA VAL A 194 -8.90 -2.80 -13.32
C VAL A 194 -7.96 -2.61 -14.51
N VAL A 195 -7.30 -1.46 -14.61
CA VAL A 195 -6.29 -1.20 -15.66
C VAL A 195 -5.12 -2.16 -15.53
N TYR A 196 -4.61 -2.39 -14.32
CA TYR A 196 -3.54 -3.36 -14.06
C TYR A 196 -3.94 -4.76 -14.56
N LEU A 197 -5.11 -5.27 -14.17
CA LEU A 197 -5.62 -6.58 -14.59
C LEU A 197 -5.88 -6.65 -16.10
N GLY A 198 -6.38 -5.57 -16.70
CA GLY A 198 -6.61 -5.48 -18.14
C GLY A 198 -5.33 -5.61 -18.95
N VAL A 199 -4.22 -5.02 -18.50
CA VAL A 199 -2.91 -5.16 -19.15
C VAL A 199 -2.28 -6.51 -18.84
N SER A 200 -2.33 -6.97 -17.60
CA SER A 200 -1.68 -8.24 -17.22
C SER A 200 -2.36 -9.46 -17.82
N VAL A 201 -3.70 -9.47 -17.87
CA VAL A 201 -4.49 -10.63 -18.29
C VAL A 201 -5.13 -10.42 -19.65
N GLY A 202 -5.75 -9.26 -19.89
CA GLY A 202 -6.43 -8.97 -21.14
C GLY A 202 -5.48 -8.83 -22.33
N ALA A 203 -4.34 -8.15 -22.14
CA ALA A 203 -3.31 -8.00 -23.18
C ALA A 203 -2.25 -9.12 -23.17
N GLY A 204 -2.33 -10.07 -22.22
CA GLY A 204 -1.40 -11.20 -22.11
C GLY A 204 0.05 -10.79 -21.89
N VAL A 205 0.32 -9.61 -21.31
CA VAL A 205 1.68 -9.13 -21.09
C VAL A 205 2.29 -9.87 -19.91
N GLU A 206 3.33 -10.64 -20.18
CA GLU A 206 4.12 -11.27 -19.13
C GLU A 206 4.98 -10.23 -18.39
N GLY A 207 4.91 -10.26 -17.06
CA GLY A 207 5.69 -9.38 -16.19
C GLY A 207 4.87 -8.30 -15.50
N ILE A 208 5.45 -7.75 -14.43
CA ILE A 208 4.76 -6.83 -13.51
C ILE A 208 4.98 -5.37 -13.89
N PHE A 209 6.10 -5.07 -14.54
CA PHE A 209 6.54 -3.69 -14.81
C PHE A 209 5.54 -2.95 -15.71
N LEU A 210 5.19 -3.49 -16.87
CA LEU A 210 4.32 -2.81 -17.83
C LEU A 210 2.88 -2.61 -17.32
N PRO A 211 2.19 -3.61 -16.74
CA PRO A 211 0.88 -3.40 -16.11
C PRO A 211 0.91 -2.32 -15.03
N THR A 212 1.95 -2.32 -14.18
CA THR A 212 2.11 -1.31 -13.11
C THR A 212 2.37 0.08 -13.68
N LEU A 213 3.19 0.19 -14.73
CA LEU A 213 3.48 1.45 -15.40
C LEU A 213 2.21 2.06 -16.00
N VAL A 214 1.42 1.26 -16.72
CA VAL A 214 0.17 1.73 -17.34
C VAL A 214 -0.87 2.09 -16.27
N ALA A 215 -1.03 1.26 -15.24
CA ALA A 215 -1.98 1.49 -14.16
C ALA A 215 -1.64 2.72 -13.33
N SER A 216 -0.36 2.96 -13.03
CA SER A 216 0.07 4.15 -12.29
C SER A 216 0.01 5.43 -13.12
N ALA A 217 0.29 5.37 -14.43
CA ALA A 217 0.06 6.48 -15.34
C ALA A 217 -1.42 6.87 -15.38
N PHE A 218 -2.31 5.87 -15.49
CA PHE A 218 -3.76 6.07 -15.41
C PHE A 218 -4.17 6.66 -14.06
N ALA A 219 -3.67 6.13 -12.95
CA ALA A 219 -4.00 6.62 -11.61
C ALA A 219 -3.58 8.08 -11.40
N ALA A 220 -2.41 8.47 -11.90
CA ALA A 220 -1.94 9.86 -11.88
C ALA A 220 -2.83 10.77 -12.74
N LEU A 221 -3.22 10.31 -13.94
CA LEU A 221 -4.12 11.07 -14.83
C LEU A 221 -5.49 11.26 -14.19
N TYR A 222 -6.06 10.17 -13.67
CA TYR A 222 -7.34 10.15 -12.98
C TYR A 222 -7.35 11.16 -11.82
N ALA A 223 -6.33 11.09 -10.97
CA ALA A 223 -6.21 11.96 -9.82
C ALA A 223 -6.11 13.44 -10.21
N GLU A 224 -5.39 13.78 -11.27
CA GLU A 224 -5.27 15.15 -11.75
C GLU A 224 -6.58 15.67 -12.36
N LEU A 225 -7.31 14.84 -13.11
CA LEU A 225 -8.63 15.18 -13.63
C LEU A 225 -9.64 15.43 -12.50
N CYS A 226 -9.69 14.56 -11.50
CA CYS A 226 -10.55 14.72 -10.33
C CYS A 226 -10.17 15.96 -9.51
N ALA A 227 -8.87 16.18 -9.29
CA ALA A 227 -8.34 17.34 -8.59
C ALA A 227 -8.76 18.66 -9.24
N ARG A 228 -8.72 18.73 -10.58
CA ARG A 228 -9.18 19.89 -11.35
C ARG A 228 -10.70 20.09 -11.27
N ALA A 229 -11.47 19.01 -11.38
CA ALA A 229 -12.93 19.08 -11.28
C ALA A 229 -13.39 19.58 -9.91
N VAL A 230 -12.68 19.16 -8.85
CA VAL A 230 -13.04 19.42 -7.45
C VAL A 230 -12.28 20.62 -6.85
N LYS A 231 -11.30 21.17 -7.56
CA LYS A 231 -10.41 22.26 -7.11
C LYS A 231 -9.69 21.93 -5.80
N ALA A 232 -9.08 20.75 -5.72
CA ALA A 232 -8.33 20.27 -4.56
C ALA A 232 -6.94 19.75 -4.97
N PRO A 233 -5.97 19.64 -4.05
CA PRO A 233 -4.64 19.09 -4.37
C PRO A 233 -4.72 17.67 -4.94
N SER A 234 -4.02 17.40 -6.05
CA SER A 234 -4.08 16.09 -6.73
C SER A 234 -3.53 14.94 -5.91
N LEU A 235 -2.60 15.22 -4.99
CA LEU A 235 -2.06 14.24 -4.06
C LEU A 235 -3.16 13.52 -3.24
N LEU A 236 -4.27 14.21 -2.91
CA LEU A 236 -5.39 13.61 -2.18
C LEU A 236 -6.05 12.46 -2.95
N PHE A 237 -6.02 12.50 -4.28
CA PHE A 237 -6.61 11.48 -5.15
C PHE A 237 -5.56 10.48 -5.65
N VAL A 238 -4.31 10.92 -5.85
CA VAL A 238 -3.21 10.06 -6.30
C VAL A 238 -2.94 8.93 -5.30
N ILE A 239 -2.87 9.25 -4.00
CA ILE A 239 -2.48 8.26 -2.99
C ILE A 239 -3.49 7.11 -2.96
N PRO A 240 -4.81 7.32 -2.75
CA PRO A 240 -5.80 6.24 -2.78
C PRO A 240 -5.83 5.49 -4.12
N ALA A 241 -5.58 6.18 -5.24
CA ALA A 241 -5.58 5.54 -6.56
C ALA A 241 -4.40 4.59 -6.79
N VAL A 242 -3.25 4.84 -6.15
CA VAL A 242 -2.03 4.04 -6.36
C VAL A 242 -1.80 2.99 -5.28
N VAL A 243 -2.44 3.11 -4.11
CA VAL A 243 -2.26 2.16 -3.00
C VAL A 243 -2.37 0.68 -3.44
N PRO A 244 -3.36 0.25 -4.25
CA PRO A 244 -3.46 -1.15 -4.66
C PRO A 244 -2.25 -1.67 -5.46
N LEU A 245 -1.48 -0.77 -6.08
CA LEU A 245 -0.28 -1.08 -6.85
C LEU A 245 0.99 -1.15 -5.99
N ILE A 246 0.96 -0.63 -4.76
CA ILE A 246 2.12 -0.61 -3.87
C ILE A 246 2.51 -2.05 -3.54
N PRO A 247 3.80 -2.43 -3.61
CA PRO A 247 4.25 -3.81 -3.49
C PRO A 247 4.31 -4.34 -2.05
N GLY A 248 3.30 -4.10 -1.21
CA GLY A 248 3.31 -4.54 0.19
C GLY A 248 3.38 -6.06 0.36
N ALA A 249 2.63 -6.83 -0.44
CA ALA A 249 2.71 -8.29 -0.39
C ALA A 249 4.06 -8.83 -0.89
N ALA A 250 4.60 -8.26 -1.97
CA ALA A 250 5.92 -8.66 -2.48
C ALA A 250 7.03 -8.34 -1.46
N LEU A 251 6.94 -7.20 -0.78
CA LEU A 251 7.84 -6.82 0.30
C LEU A 251 7.74 -7.78 1.49
N TYR A 252 6.52 -8.12 1.91
CA TYR A 252 6.28 -9.13 2.94
C TYR A 252 6.90 -10.49 2.58
N TYR A 253 6.64 -11.02 1.39
CA TYR A 253 7.19 -12.32 0.98
C TYR A 253 8.71 -12.30 0.86
N THR A 254 9.29 -11.23 0.32
CA THR A 254 10.75 -11.06 0.28
C THR A 254 11.36 -11.27 1.67
N MET A 255 10.73 -10.68 2.68
CA MET A 255 11.21 -10.71 4.06
C MET A 255 10.89 -12.04 4.73
N SER A 256 9.72 -12.64 4.42
CA SER A 256 9.33 -13.98 4.84
C SER A 256 10.38 -15.03 4.43
N PHE A 257 10.74 -15.04 3.14
CA PHE A 257 11.71 -16.00 2.59
C PHE A 257 13.14 -15.74 3.07
N ALA A 258 13.48 -14.49 3.40
CA ALA A 258 14.80 -14.15 3.93
C ALA A 258 15.11 -14.89 5.25
N VAL A 259 14.15 -15.09 6.18
CA VAL A 259 14.47 -15.85 7.41
C VAL A 259 14.25 -17.34 7.33
N VAL A 260 13.43 -17.82 6.39
CA VAL A 260 13.44 -19.25 6.03
C VAL A 260 14.74 -19.60 5.28
N ALA A 261 15.62 -18.62 5.05
CA ALA A 261 16.90 -18.75 4.35
C ALA A 261 16.77 -19.25 2.90
N ASP A 262 15.60 -19.06 2.28
CA ASP A 262 15.38 -19.30 0.86
C ASP A 262 15.76 -18.03 0.06
N TRP A 263 17.07 -17.90 -0.17
CA TRP A 263 17.64 -16.76 -0.89
C TRP A 263 17.19 -16.67 -2.35
N ALA A 264 16.82 -17.78 -2.98
CA ALA A 264 16.39 -17.80 -4.38
C ALA A 264 15.01 -17.15 -4.54
N THR A 265 14.04 -17.58 -3.72
CA THR A 265 12.69 -17.02 -3.74
C THR A 265 12.67 -15.60 -3.15
N CYS A 266 13.48 -15.34 -2.12
CA CYS A 266 13.71 -14.00 -1.59
C CYS A 266 14.17 -13.02 -2.69
N GLY A 267 15.20 -13.37 -3.47
CA GLY A 267 15.69 -12.53 -4.56
C GLY A 267 14.63 -12.25 -5.63
N THR A 268 13.79 -13.26 -5.93
CA THR A 268 12.69 -13.13 -6.88
C THR A 268 11.65 -12.10 -6.42
N TYR A 269 11.15 -12.20 -5.19
CA TYR A 269 10.18 -11.23 -4.66
C TYR A 269 10.81 -9.84 -4.42
N GLY A 270 12.10 -9.78 -4.08
CA GLY A 270 12.84 -8.53 -3.95
C GLY A 270 12.88 -7.78 -5.29
N LEU A 271 13.20 -8.48 -6.38
CA LEU A 271 13.15 -7.92 -7.73
C LEU A 271 11.73 -7.51 -8.14
N ARG A 272 10.69 -8.29 -7.79
CA ARG A 272 9.30 -7.90 -8.04
C ARG A 272 8.94 -6.58 -7.35
N THR A 273 9.37 -6.40 -6.11
CA THR A 273 9.16 -5.15 -5.34
C THR A 273 9.81 -3.95 -6.04
N LEU A 274 11.03 -4.13 -6.57
CA LEU A 274 11.72 -3.11 -7.37
C LEU A 274 10.96 -2.79 -8.67
N TRP A 275 10.49 -3.81 -9.39
CA TRP A 275 9.73 -3.60 -10.63
C TRP A 275 8.41 -2.85 -10.41
N PHE A 276 7.71 -3.11 -9.30
CA PHE A 276 6.55 -2.31 -8.91
C PHE A 276 6.95 -0.86 -8.64
N ALA A 277 7.99 -0.62 -7.84
CA ALA A 277 8.43 0.74 -7.51
C ALA A 277 8.85 1.53 -8.77
N LEU A 278 9.62 0.91 -9.67
CA LEU A 278 10.02 1.50 -10.94
C LEU A 278 8.82 1.74 -11.87
N GLY A 279 7.88 0.79 -11.94
CA GLY A 279 6.66 0.94 -12.73
C GLY A 279 5.81 2.11 -12.23
N ILE A 280 5.57 2.22 -10.92
CA ILE A 280 4.82 3.32 -10.31
C ILE A 280 5.49 4.66 -10.58
N ALA A 281 6.79 4.74 -10.33
CA ALA A 281 7.55 5.96 -10.59
C ALA A 281 7.44 6.35 -12.07
N ALA A 282 7.82 5.47 -12.99
CA ALA A 282 7.81 5.73 -14.43
C ALA A 282 6.43 6.14 -14.97
N GLY A 283 5.37 5.45 -14.55
CA GLY A 283 4.00 5.77 -14.98
C GLY A 283 3.56 7.16 -14.49
N MET A 284 3.82 7.49 -13.23
CA MET A 284 3.56 8.84 -12.70
C MET A 284 4.38 9.92 -13.42
N CYS A 285 5.65 9.65 -13.72
CA CYS A 285 6.53 10.57 -14.46
C CYS A 285 5.91 10.97 -15.79
N ILE A 286 5.40 9.99 -16.55
CA ILE A 286 4.88 10.20 -17.91
C ILE A 286 3.68 11.15 -17.85
N THR A 287 2.71 10.86 -16.99
CA THR A 287 1.51 11.69 -16.85
C THR A 287 1.89 13.12 -16.48
N TRP A 288 2.83 13.27 -15.55
CA TRP A 288 3.23 14.57 -15.06
C TRP A 288 4.04 15.37 -16.09
N ALA A 289 4.92 14.71 -16.86
CA ALA A 289 5.68 15.33 -17.95
C ALA A 289 4.76 15.85 -19.07
N VAL A 290 3.76 15.06 -19.47
CA VAL A 290 2.74 15.48 -20.45
C VAL A 290 2.01 16.72 -19.95
N GLU A 291 1.59 16.70 -18.70
CA GLU A 291 0.83 17.78 -18.10
C GLU A 291 1.64 19.07 -17.93
N ALA A 292 2.89 18.97 -17.46
CA ALA A 292 3.80 20.10 -17.33
C ALA A 292 4.07 20.74 -18.70
N THR A 293 4.31 19.93 -19.72
CA THR A 293 4.52 20.39 -21.10
C THR A 293 3.29 21.10 -21.65
N TRP A 294 2.10 20.55 -21.40
CA TRP A 294 0.83 21.16 -21.80
C TRP A 294 0.58 22.50 -21.11
N ARG A 295 0.83 22.59 -19.80
CA ARG A 295 0.69 23.86 -19.05
C ARG A 295 1.64 24.92 -19.59
N ARG A 296 2.90 24.55 -19.83
CA ARG A 296 3.91 25.45 -20.38
C ARG A 296 3.52 25.95 -21.78
N SER A 297 3.03 25.07 -22.65
CA SER A 297 2.61 25.46 -24.01
C SER A 297 1.38 26.38 -24.02
N ARG A 298 0.46 26.25 -23.06
CA ARG A 298 -0.66 27.21 -22.90
C ARG A 298 -0.18 28.58 -22.44
N LEU A 299 0.75 28.65 -21.49
CA LEU A 299 1.29 29.93 -21.03
C LEU A 299 2.02 30.67 -22.16
N LEU A 300 2.80 29.95 -22.98
CA LEU A 300 3.49 30.51 -24.14
C LEU A 300 2.56 30.93 -25.30
N ARG A 301 1.28 30.53 -25.29
CA ARG A 301 0.28 30.98 -26.28
C ARG A 301 -0.51 32.21 -25.84
N VAL A 302 -0.39 32.59 -24.57
CA VAL A 302 -1.16 33.69 -23.96
C VAL A 302 -0.28 34.91 -23.64
N GLY A 303 1.05 34.73 -23.56
CA GLY A 303 2.03 35.82 -23.50
C GLY A 303 2.62 36.12 -24.87
#